data_AF-A0AB37A0G7-F1
#
_entry.id   AF-A0AB37A0G7-F1
#
_cell.length_a   1.000
_cell.length_b   1.000
_cell.length_c   1.000
_cell.angle_alpha   90.00
_cell.angle_beta   90.00
_cell.angle_gamma   90.00
#
_symmetry.space_group_name_H-M   'P 1'
#
loop_
_entity.id
_entity.type
_entity.pdbx_description
1 polymer ?
#
loop_
_entity_poly.entity_id
_entity_poly.type
_entity_poly.pdbx_seq_one_letter_code
_entity_poly.pdbx_strand_id
1 'polypeptide(L)'
;MQKQQNLVKNKKAFTLFETLISLTILAIVISLVYKLSFYNSYKKKFEKLENIQNLFILKNYSNDFSKKDETLKIIQNKTVKSINVKKILYNKDNISVYKYELQK
;
A
#
# COMPACT_ATOMS: atom_id res chain seq x y z
N MET A 1 2.87 38.34 -52.40
CA MET A 1 3.67 37.37 -51.61
C MET A 1 3.35 37.40 -50.10
N GLN A 2 3.12 38.56 -49.46
CA GLN A 2 2.81 38.65 -48.02
C GLN A 2 1.54 37.89 -47.56
N LYS A 3 0.49 37.84 -48.39
CA LYS A 3 -0.80 37.20 -48.06
C LYS A 3 -0.69 35.67 -47.87
N GLN A 4 0.16 35.01 -48.67
CA GLN A 4 0.41 33.56 -48.57
C GLN A 4 1.27 33.22 -47.34
N GLN A 5 2.24 34.08 -46.99
CA GLN A 5 3.08 33.89 -45.80
C GLN A 5 2.27 34.02 -44.49
N ASN A 6 1.29 34.93 -44.43
CA ASN A 6 0.40 35.06 -43.27
C ASN A 6 -0.53 33.85 -43.10
N LEU A 7 -1.03 33.26 -44.19
CA LEU A 7 -1.85 32.05 -44.13
C LEU A 7 -1.06 30.84 -43.60
N VAL A 8 0.20 30.68 -44.00
CA VAL A 8 1.07 29.60 -43.50
C VAL A 8 1.43 29.80 -42.02
N LYS A 9 1.70 31.05 -41.59
CA LYS A 9 1.94 31.36 -40.17
C LYS A 9 0.71 31.10 -39.30
N ASN A 10 -0.48 31.49 -39.77
CA ASN A 10 -1.74 31.25 -39.04
C ASN A 10 -2.08 29.76 -38.94
N LYS A 11 -1.80 28.96 -39.98
CA LYS A 11 -1.95 27.50 -39.92
C LYS A 11 -1.01 26.87 -38.88
N LYS A 12 0.26 27.28 -38.84
CA LYS A 12 1.21 26.80 -37.84
C LYS A 12 0.81 27.20 -36.41
N ALA A 13 0.33 28.41 -36.21
CA ALA A 13 -0.17 28.87 -34.91
C ALA A 13 -1.41 28.06 -34.46
N PHE A 14 -2.31 27.73 -35.38
CA PHE A 14 -3.48 26.89 -35.10
C PHE A 14 -3.08 25.47 -34.70
N THR A 15 -2.13 24.84 -35.42
CA THR A 15 -1.60 23.51 -35.07
C THR A 15 -0.87 23.50 -33.72
N LEU A 16 -0.14 24.56 -33.38
CA LEU A 16 0.52 24.69 -32.08
C LEU A 16 -0.51 24.81 -30.94
N PHE A 17 -1.58 25.56 -31.16
CA PHE A 17 -2.67 25.69 -30.20
C PHE A 17 -3.40 24.35 -29.97
N GLU A 18 -3.69 23.62 -31.03
CA GLU A 18 -4.28 22.28 -30.97
C GLU A 18 -3.38 21.29 -30.21
N THR A 19 -2.07 21.37 -30.44
CA THR A 19 -1.07 20.56 -29.71
C THR A 19 -1.07 20.89 -28.22
N LEU A 20 -1.12 22.17 -27.85
CA LEU A 20 -1.18 22.60 -26.44
C LEU A 20 -2.45 22.10 -25.76
N ILE A 21 -3.60 22.20 -26.42
CA ILE A 21 -4.86 21.67 -25.90
C ILE A 21 -4.78 20.15 -25.70
N SER A 22 -4.25 19.44 -26.69
CA SER A 22 -4.11 17.99 -26.64
C SER A 22 -3.22 17.53 -25.50
N LEU A 23 -2.07 18.19 -25.30
CA LEU A 23 -1.18 17.94 -24.17
C LEU A 23 -1.83 18.27 -22.83
N THR A 24 -2.63 19.33 -22.77
CA THR A 24 -3.35 19.72 -21.54
C THR A 24 -4.39 18.67 -21.15
N ILE A 25 -5.18 18.20 -22.12
CA ILE A 25 -6.17 17.12 -21.91
C ILE A 25 -5.45 15.84 -21.46
N LEU A 26 -4.34 15.47 -22.11
CA LEU A 26 -3.55 14.31 -21.74
C LEU A 26 -3.02 14.40 -20.30
N ALA A 27 -2.50 15.56 -19.89
CA ALA A 27 -2.01 15.77 -18.53
C ALA A 27 -3.12 15.62 -17.48
N ILE A 28 -4.33 16.12 -17.78
CA ILE A 28 -5.51 15.96 -16.91
C ILE A 28 -5.88 14.48 -16.78
N VAL A 29 -5.93 13.74 -17.89
CA VAL A 29 -6.27 12.30 -17.89
C VAL A 29 -5.24 11.50 -17.07
N ILE A 30 -3.94 11.74 -17.28
CA ILE A 30 -2.87 11.08 -16.52
C ILE A 30 -3.00 11.38 -15.02
N SER A 31 -3.25 12.64 -14.66
CA SER A 31 -3.40 13.05 -13.26
C SER A 31 -4.62 12.39 -12.59
N LEU A 32 -5.74 12.29 -13.30
CA LEU A 32 -6.95 11.61 -12.82
C LEU A 32 -6.70 10.10 -12.64
N VAL A 33 -6.10 9.44 -13.62
CA VAL A 33 -5.77 8.01 -13.54
C VAL A 33 -4.81 7.76 -12.38
N TYR A 34 -3.76 8.56 -12.23
CA TYR A 34 -2.80 8.42 -11.13
C TYR A 34 -3.47 8.59 -9.75
N LYS A 35 -4.32 9.61 -9.61
CA LYS A 35 -5.07 9.87 -8.38
C LYS A 35 -6.05 8.73 -8.05
N LEU A 36 -6.72 8.17 -9.05
CA LEU A 36 -7.66 7.06 -8.87
C LEU A 36 -6.96 5.74 -8.55
N SER A 37 -5.84 5.43 -9.24
CA SER A 37 -5.15 4.15 -9.12
C SER A 37 -4.28 4.03 -7.86
N PHE A 38 -3.67 5.12 -7.39
CA PHE A 38 -2.60 5.03 -6.38
C PHE A 38 -2.89 5.73 -5.05
N TYR A 39 -3.86 6.66 -4.97
CA TYR A 39 -3.87 7.61 -3.86
C TYR A 39 -4.42 7.09 -2.52
N ASN A 40 -5.14 5.96 -2.45
CA ASN A 40 -5.84 5.66 -1.18
C ASN A 40 -5.99 4.20 -0.73
N SER A 41 -6.05 3.23 -1.65
CA SER A 41 -6.43 1.86 -1.25
C SER A 41 -5.29 1.07 -0.59
N TYR A 42 -4.06 1.21 -1.10
CA TYR A 42 -2.91 0.44 -0.63
C TYR A 42 -2.08 1.16 0.42
N LYS A 43 -1.95 2.49 0.33
CA LYS A 43 -1.17 3.30 1.28
C LYS A 43 -1.66 3.12 2.72
N LYS A 44 -2.97 3.27 2.96
CA LYS A 44 -3.56 3.07 4.29
C LYS A 44 -3.41 1.65 4.83
N LYS A 45 -3.51 0.64 3.95
CA LYS A 45 -3.32 -0.76 4.33
C LYS A 45 -1.86 -1.02 4.73
N PHE A 46 -0.92 -0.45 3.97
CA PHE A 46 0.51 -0.59 4.24
C PHE A 46 0.90 0.10 5.55
N GLU A 47 0.47 1.36 5.74
CA GLU A 47 0.66 2.10 7.00
C GLU A 47 0.09 1.32 8.21
N LYS A 48 -1.06 0.67 8.03
CA LYS A 48 -1.68 -0.14 9.08
C LYS A 48 -0.87 -1.40 9.40
N LEU A 49 -0.39 -2.10 8.37
CA LEU A 49 0.48 -3.28 8.54
C LEU A 49 1.80 -2.91 9.22
N GLU A 50 2.39 -1.78 8.84
CA GLU A 50 3.61 -1.25 9.43
C GLU A 50 3.41 -0.94 10.92
N ASN A 51 2.31 -0.28 11.28
CA ASN A 51 1.95 -0.03 12.68
C ASN A 51 1.78 -1.34 13.47
N ILE A 52 1.09 -2.34 12.90
CA ILE A 52 0.91 -3.64 13.54
C ILE A 52 2.28 -4.34 13.74
N GLN A 53 3.16 -4.30 12.74
CA GLN A 53 4.51 -4.84 12.83
C GLN A 53 5.31 -4.15 13.96
N ASN A 54 5.24 -2.82 14.05
CA ASN A 54 5.91 -2.06 15.10
C ASN A 54 5.41 -2.46 16.50
N LEU A 55 4.10 -2.70 16.67
CA LEU A 55 3.53 -3.18 17.93
C LEU A 55 4.08 -4.58 18.30
N PHE A 56 4.26 -5.48 17.32
CA PHE A 56 4.89 -6.80 17.55
C PHE A 56 6.39 -6.73 17.89
N ILE A 57 7.12 -5.77 17.33
CA ILE A 57 8.55 -5.56 17.61
C ILE A 57 8.72 -4.99 19.01
N LEU A 58 7.95 -3.96 19.35
CA LEU A 58 7.97 -3.28 20.64
C LEU A 58 7.32 -4.10 21.76
N LYS A 59 6.68 -5.23 21.42
CA LYS A 59 5.86 -6.06 22.34
C LYS A 59 4.77 -5.26 23.05
N ASN A 60 4.27 -4.20 22.39
CA ASN A 60 3.20 -3.38 22.90
C ASN A 60 1.86 -3.96 22.44
N TYR A 61 1.32 -4.86 23.26
CA TYR A 61 0.09 -5.58 23.00
C TYR A 61 -1.08 -4.96 23.76
N SER A 62 -1.44 -3.74 23.34
CA SER A 62 -2.61 -2.98 23.82
C SER A 62 -3.93 -3.72 23.53
N ASN A 63 -5.06 -3.11 23.88
CA ASN A 63 -6.41 -3.72 23.86
C ASN A 63 -6.85 -4.34 22.51
N ASP A 64 -6.13 -4.09 21.43
CA ASP A 64 -6.41 -4.65 20.10
C ASP A 64 -5.86 -6.07 19.91
N PHE A 65 -5.07 -6.59 20.87
CA PHE A 65 -4.48 -7.92 20.81
C PHE A 65 -5.10 -8.86 21.83
N SER A 66 -5.43 -10.07 21.40
CA SER A 66 -5.78 -11.18 22.29
C SER A 66 -4.53 -12.01 22.59
N LYS A 67 -4.37 -12.40 23.86
CA LYS A 67 -3.29 -13.27 24.32
C LYS A 67 -3.88 -14.58 24.80
N LYS A 68 -3.32 -15.70 24.36
CA LYS A 68 -3.72 -17.05 24.80
C LYS A 68 -2.50 -17.92 24.97
N ASP A 69 -2.44 -18.67 26.06
CA ASP A 69 -1.41 -19.69 26.23
C ASP A 69 -1.81 -20.97 25.47
N GLU A 70 -0.87 -21.53 24.74
CA GLU A 70 -1.07 -22.70 23.89
C GLU A 70 0.16 -23.60 23.94
N THR A 71 -0.05 -24.91 23.92
CA THR A 71 1.04 -25.89 23.83
C THR A 71 1.20 -26.29 22.36
N LEU A 72 2.35 -25.96 21.76
CA LEU A 72 2.67 -26.36 20.39
C LEU A 72 3.50 -27.63 20.39
N LYS A 73 3.22 -28.52 19.43
CA LYS A 73 4.08 -29.66 19.13
C LYS A 73 5.03 -29.27 18.00
N ILE A 74 6.33 -29.27 18.29
CA ILE A 74 7.39 -29.02 17.31
C ILE A 74 8.16 -30.30 17.04
N ILE A 75 8.60 -30.48 15.80
CA ILE A 75 9.50 -31.59 15.44
C ILE A 75 10.92 -31.05 15.52
N GLN A 76 11.71 -31.62 16.43
CA GLN A 76 13.13 -31.30 16.57
C GLN A 76 13.93 -32.61 16.54
N ASN A 77 14.90 -32.72 15.64
CA ASN A 77 15.77 -33.90 15.51
C ASN A 77 14.97 -35.22 15.41
N LYS A 78 13.91 -35.25 14.57
CA LYS A 78 13.00 -36.41 14.39
C LYS A 78 12.21 -36.81 15.65
N THR A 79 12.24 -36.02 16.71
CA THR A 79 11.43 -36.21 17.93
C THR A 79 10.37 -35.12 18.05
N VAL A 80 9.17 -35.48 18.50
CA VAL A 80 8.11 -34.51 18.78
C VAL A 80 8.30 -33.97 20.19
N LYS A 81 8.41 -32.66 20.32
CA LYS A 81 8.51 -31.96 21.61
C LYS A 81 7.33 -31.01 21.78
N SER A 82 6.79 -30.97 22.99
CA SER A 82 5.77 -30.00 23.37
C SER A 82 6.44 -28.77 23.97
N ILE A 83 6.08 -27.58 23.49
CA ILE A 83 6.54 -26.30 24.01
C ILE A 83 5.33 -25.46 24.41
N ASN A 84 5.39 -24.85 25.60
CA ASN A 84 4.38 -23.88 26.02
C ASN A 84 4.75 -22.52 25.47
N VAL A 85 3.81 -21.90 24.76
CA VAL A 85 3.98 -20.60 24.15
C VAL A 85 2.79 -19.72 24.48
N LYS A 86 3.02 -18.41 24.41
CA LYS A 86 1.98 -17.40 24.41
C LYS A 86 1.71 -17.01 22.96
N LYS A 87 0.48 -17.24 22.50
CA LYS A 87 -0.03 -16.76 21.23
C LYS A 87 -0.55 -15.34 21.41
N ILE A 88 0.00 -14.41 20.65
CA ILE A 88 -0.50 -13.05 20.52
C ILE A 88 -1.17 -12.93 19.15
N LEU A 89 -2.45 -12.56 19.13
CA LEU A 89 -3.27 -12.46 17.92
C LEU A 89 -3.83 -11.04 17.79
N TYR A 90 -3.68 -10.45 16.61
CA TYR A 90 -4.41 -9.29 16.15
C TYR A 90 -5.43 -9.74 15.10
N ASN A 91 -6.70 -9.43 15.31
CA ASN A 91 -7.77 -9.78 14.39
C ASN A 91 -8.80 -8.65 14.31
N LYS A 92 -8.48 -7.62 13.52
CA LYS A 92 -9.33 -6.44 13.29
C LYS A 92 -9.15 -5.95 11.86
N ASP A 93 -10.17 -5.25 11.35
CA ASP A 93 -10.11 -4.51 10.08
C ASP A 93 -9.67 -5.36 8.87
N ASN A 94 -10.16 -6.60 8.81
CA ASN A 94 -9.81 -7.62 7.80
C ASN A 94 -8.32 -7.98 7.77
N ILE A 95 -7.58 -7.73 8.86
CA ILE A 95 -6.19 -8.14 9.05
C ILE A 95 -6.14 -9.12 10.23
N SER A 96 -5.71 -10.35 9.94
CA SER A 96 -5.48 -11.39 10.95
C SER A 96 -4.01 -11.80 10.92
N VAL A 97 -3.29 -11.47 11.98
CA VAL A 97 -1.87 -11.80 12.14
C VAL A 97 -1.59 -12.27 13.57
N TYR A 98 -0.70 -13.23 13.73
CA TYR A 98 -0.35 -13.78 15.03
C TYR A 98 1.16 -14.01 15.17
N LYS A 99 1.61 -14.02 16.42
CA LYS A 99 2.98 -14.33 16.82
C LYS A 99 2.95 -15.27 18.01
N TYR A 100 3.85 -16.24 18.02
CA TYR A 100 4.13 -17.06 19.20
C TYR A 100 5.36 -16.51 19.92
N GLU A 101 5.24 -16.33 21.23
CA GLU A 101 6.34 -15.99 22.11
C GLU A 101 6.54 -17.10 23.14
N LEU A 102 7.80 -17.46 23.41
CA LEU A 102 8.10 -18.39 24.48
C LEU A 102 7.66 -17.78 25.82
N GLN A 103 6.98 -18.57 26.65
CA GLN A 103 6.79 -18.19 28.06
C GLN A 103 8.16 -18.20 28.73
N LYS A 104 8.60 -17.02 29.20
CA LYS A 104 9.77 -16.89 30.07
C LYS A 104 9.40 -17.25 31.50
#